data_AF-A0A939WDL9-F1
#
_entry.id   AF-A0A939WDL9-F1
#
_cell.length_a   1.000
_cell.length_b   1.000
_cell.length_c   1.000
_cell.angle_alpha   90.00
_cell.angle_beta   90.00
_cell.angle_gamma   90.00
#
_symmetry.space_group_name_H-M   'P 1'
#
loop_
_entity.id
_entity.type
_entity.pdbx_description
1 polymer ?
#
loop_
_entity_poly.entity_id
_entity_poly.type
_entity_poly.pdbx_seq_one_letter_code
_entity_poly.pdbx_strand_id
1 'polypeptide(L)'
;MERYLIGGVVAIAFIAFIVLLVMADKKANKKFAAKIAAEHHMKDQYGKFIVTEEGEFMFSLPSGSLEGYKLWKLSDIGAIAVHNNQFTIMDPSQKASKGEYLSPSKKPLKEKSYKTFDVQRGQSAEEVADLIIRNAEHVKLIQKGKVQ
;
A
#
# COMPACT_ATOMS: atom_id res chain seq x y z
N MET A 1 -49.40 21.96 -5.83
CA MET A 1 -48.96 20.56 -6.07
C MET A 1 -47.65 20.46 -6.85
N GLU A 2 -47.09 21.57 -7.39
CA GLU A 2 -45.88 21.54 -8.25
C GLU A 2 -44.52 21.52 -7.50
N ARG A 3 -44.45 21.99 -6.24
CA ARG A 3 -43.19 22.04 -5.48
C ARG A 3 -42.61 20.66 -5.12
N TYR A 4 -43.45 19.63 -5.00
CA TYR A 4 -43.03 18.27 -4.67
C TYR A 4 -42.45 17.50 -5.88
N LEU A 5 -42.89 17.84 -7.09
CA LEU A 5 -42.38 17.26 -8.34
C LEU A 5 -40.94 17.72 -8.62
N ILE A 6 -40.65 19.01 -8.41
CA ILE A 6 -39.31 19.57 -8.64
C ILE A 6 -38.30 19.02 -7.61
N GLY A 7 -38.69 18.88 -6.34
CA GLY A 7 -37.83 18.30 -5.30
C GLY A 7 -37.50 16.82 -5.53
N GLY A 8 -38.47 16.03 -6.01
CA GLY A 8 -38.26 14.61 -6.33
C GLY A 8 -37.33 14.38 -7.52
N VAL A 9 -37.47 15.18 -8.59
CA VAL A 9 -36.61 15.08 -9.78
C VAL A 9 -35.15 15.47 -9.46
N VAL A 10 -34.94 16.51 -8.65
CA VAL A 10 -33.59 16.93 -8.21
C VAL A 10 -32.94 15.87 -7.33
N ALA A 11 -33.69 15.23 -6.42
CA ALA A 11 -33.17 14.16 -5.57
C ALA A 11 -32.74 12.92 -6.38
N ILE A 12 -33.54 12.51 -7.38
CA ILE A 12 -33.22 11.37 -8.25
C ILE A 12 -31.99 11.67 -9.12
N ALA A 13 -31.88 12.88 -9.66
CA ALA A 13 -30.71 13.30 -10.43
C ALA A 13 -29.43 13.30 -9.57
N PHE A 14 -29.52 13.74 -8.31
CA PHE A 14 -28.40 13.73 -7.37
C PHE A 14 -27.95 12.31 -6.99
N ILE A 15 -28.91 11.39 -6.76
CA ILE A 15 -28.61 9.97 -6.49
C ILE A 15 -27.95 9.33 -7.71
N ALA A 16 -28.48 9.55 -8.92
CA ALA A 16 -27.89 9.05 -10.16
C ALA A 16 -26.45 9.58 -10.36
N PHE A 17 -26.21 10.86 -10.04
CA PHE A 17 -24.87 11.46 -10.08
C PHE A 17 -23.90 10.82 -9.10
N ILE A 18 -24.31 10.56 -7.85
CA ILE A 18 -23.48 9.84 -6.86
C ILE A 18 -23.16 8.42 -7.34
N VAL A 19 -24.15 7.69 -7.87
CA VAL A 19 -23.94 6.33 -8.40
C VAL A 19 -22.94 6.33 -9.56
N LEU A 20 -23.03 7.32 -10.46
CA LEU A 20 -22.07 7.48 -11.57
C LEU A 20 -20.65 7.78 -11.07
N LEU A 21 -20.50 8.64 -10.06
CA LEU A 21 -19.20 8.93 -9.44
C LEU A 21 -18.59 7.67 -8.81
N VAL A 22 -19.38 6.91 -8.04
CA VAL A 22 -18.93 5.65 -7.41
C VAL A 22 -18.55 4.60 -8.45
N MET A 23 -19.26 4.51 -9.58
CA MET A 23 -18.92 3.61 -10.68
C MET A 23 -17.63 4.05 -11.40
N ALA A 24 -17.42 5.35 -11.58
CA ALA A 24 -16.19 5.90 -12.15
C ALA A 24 -14.98 5.58 -11.27
N ASP A 25 -15.09 5.76 -9.96
CA ASP A 25 -14.04 5.39 -8.99
C ASP A 25 -13.73 3.90 -9.05
N LYS A 26 -14.75 3.03 -9.01
CA LYS A 26 -14.56 1.56 -9.12
C LYS A 26 -13.85 1.16 -10.43
N LYS A 27 -14.15 1.84 -11.54
CA LYS A 27 -13.50 1.56 -12.85
C LYS A 27 -12.06 2.07 -12.87
N ALA A 28 -11.77 3.22 -12.27
CA ALA A 28 -10.41 3.75 -12.13
C ALA A 28 -9.54 2.82 -11.28
N ASN A 29 -10.08 2.30 -10.17
CA ASN A 29 -9.35 1.42 -9.26
C ASN A 29 -9.01 0.07 -9.90
N LYS A 30 -9.96 -0.53 -10.64
CA LYS A 30 -9.71 -1.76 -11.42
C LYS A 30 -8.62 -1.55 -12.48
N LYS A 31 -8.67 -0.43 -13.21
CA LYS A 31 -7.64 -0.09 -14.21
C LYS A 31 -6.28 0.17 -13.56
N PHE A 32 -6.26 0.80 -12.39
CA PHE A 32 -5.04 1.10 -11.66
C PHE A 32 -4.39 -0.17 -11.11
N ALA A 33 -5.15 -1.09 -10.51
CA ALA A 33 -4.63 -2.38 -10.07
C ALA A 33 -4.06 -3.20 -11.25
N ALA A 34 -4.75 -3.22 -12.40
CA ALA A 34 -4.26 -3.89 -13.60
C ALA A 34 -2.98 -3.22 -14.14
N LYS A 35 -2.89 -1.89 -14.09
CA LYS A 35 -1.70 -1.14 -14.48
C LYS A 35 -0.51 -1.48 -13.58
N ILE A 36 -0.69 -1.48 -12.26
CA ILE A 36 0.36 -1.84 -11.30
C ILE A 36 0.83 -3.29 -11.51
N ALA A 37 -0.10 -4.23 -11.71
CA ALA A 37 0.26 -5.62 -11.97
C ALA A 37 1.01 -5.80 -13.31
N ALA A 38 0.75 -4.94 -14.29
CA ALA A 38 1.43 -4.95 -15.59
C ALA A 38 2.80 -4.25 -15.56
N GLU A 39 2.97 -3.21 -14.73
CA GLU A 39 4.23 -2.46 -14.61
C GLU A 39 5.22 -3.14 -13.67
N HIS A 40 4.74 -3.65 -12.53
CA HIS A 40 5.58 -4.08 -11.41
C HIS A 40 5.57 -5.60 -11.20
N HIS A 41 5.68 -6.37 -12.30
CA HIS A 41 5.63 -7.84 -12.35
C HIS A 41 5.93 -8.55 -11.01
N MET A 42 4.97 -9.32 -10.51
CA MET A 42 5.06 -9.93 -9.19
C MET A 42 6.05 -11.10 -9.15
N LYS A 43 7.02 -11.03 -8.24
CA LYS A 43 8.01 -12.08 -7.98
C LYS A 43 7.62 -12.97 -6.80
N ASP A 44 7.20 -12.37 -5.69
CA ASP A 44 6.80 -13.08 -4.46
C ASP A 44 5.69 -12.29 -3.74
N GLN A 45 4.83 -12.97 -2.99
CA GLN A 45 3.71 -12.35 -2.28
C GLN A 45 3.43 -13.06 -0.96
N TYR A 46 3.25 -12.26 0.09
CA TYR A 46 2.71 -12.72 1.35
C TYR A 46 1.59 -11.77 1.79
N GLY A 47 0.34 -12.23 1.70
CA GLY A 47 -0.79 -11.41 2.09
C GLY A 47 -0.96 -10.17 1.21
N LYS A 48 -0.88 -8.97 1.83
CA LYS A 48 -0.92 -7.67 1.12
C LYS A 48 0.47 -7.13 0.76
N PHE A 49 1.53 -7.88 1.09
CA PHE A 49 2.90 -7.52 0.84
C PHE A 49 3.38 -8.25 -0.40
N ILE A 50 3.93 -7.51 -1.36
CA ILE A 50 4.31 -8.00 -2.68
C ILE A 50 5.76 -7.59 -2.91
N VAL A 51 6.58 -8.52 -3.39
CA VAL A 51 7.90 -8.23 -3.94
C VAL A 51 7.82 -8.34 -5.46
N THR A 52 8.33 -7.34 -6.16
CA THR A 52 8.32 -7.26 -7.62
C THR A 52 9.62 -7.79 -8.20
N GLU A 53 9.61 -8.18 -9.47
CA GLU A 53 10.82 -8.57 -10.22
C GLU A 53 11.82 -7.42 -10.33
N GLU A 54 11.33 -6.18 -10.28
CA GLU A 54 12.14 -4.96 -10.31
C GLU A 54 12.86 -4.67 -8.98
N GLY A 55 12.69 -5.54 -7.98
CA GLY A 55 13.32 -5.39 -6.68
C GLY A 55 12.63 -4.33 -5.83
N GLU A 56 11.30 -4.28 -5.87
CA GLU A 56 10.49 -3.37 -5.08
C GLU A 56 9.61 -4.14 -4.10
N PHE A 57 9.38 -3.54 -2.95
CA PHE A 57 8.46 -4.02 -1.93
C PHE A 57 7.21 -3.14 -1.93
N MET A 58 6.05 -3.73 -2.17
CA MET A 58 4.77 -3.05 -2.27
C MET A 58 3.80 -3.51 -1.18
N PHE A 59 3.08 -2.55 -0.61
CA PHE A 59 1.98 -2.78 0.33
C PHE A 59 0.68 -2.23 -0.23
N SER A 60 -0.31 -3.12 -0.40
CA SER A 60 -1.67 -2.73 -0.81
C SER A 60 -2.40 -2.03 0.34
N LEU A 61 -2.95 -0.83 0.08
CA LEU A 61 -3.71 -0.06 1.06
C LEU A 61 -5.20 -0.44 1.02
N PRO A 62 -5.86 -0.53 2.18
CA PRO A 62 -7.29 -0.85 2.24
C PRO A 62 -8.15 0.26 1.63
N SER A 63 -9.33 -0.11 1.14
CA SER A 63 -10.28 0.71 0.36
C SER A 63 -11.01 1.83 1.12
N GLY A 64 -10.36 2.47 2.09
CA GLY A 64 -10.96 3.49 2.97
C GLY A 64 -9.98 4.58 3.40
N SER A 65 -8.71 4.25 3.58
CA SER A 65 -7.60 5.18 3.31
C SER A 65 -7.42 5.24 1.80
N LEU A 66 -6.98 6.35 1.20
CA LEU A 66 -6.74 6.51 -0.24
C LEU A 66 -6.36 5.15 -0.90
N GLU A 67 -7.16 4.68 -1.86
CA GLU A 67 -6.87 3.41 -2.53
C GLU A 67 -5.53 3.51 -3.27
N GLY A 68 -4.67 2.51 -3.13
CA GLY A 68 -3.31 2.63 -3.65
C GLY A 68 -2.35 1.54 -3.20
N TYR A 69 -1.12 1.66 -3.65
CA TYR A 69 0.02 0.89 -3.18
C TYR A 69 1.04 1.84 -2.59
N LYS A 70 1.67 1.46 -1.49
CA LYS A 70 2.91 2.11 -1.05
C LYS A 70 4.08 1.22 -1.41
N LEU A 71 5.05 1.78 -2.13
CA LEU A 71 6.17 1.07 -2.74
C LEU A 71 7.48 1.55 -2.13
N TRP A 72 8.42 0.63 -1.89
CA TRP A 72 9.80 0.91 -1.51
C TRP A 72 10.73 0.13 -2.42
N LYS A 73 11.86 0.73 -2.81
CA LYS A 73 12.92 -0.03 -3.46
C LYS A 73 13.62 -0.88 -2.43
N LEU A 74 13.82 -2.17 -2.72
CA LEU A 74 14.55 -3.07 -1.81
C LEU A 74 15.96 -2.55 -1.55
N SER A 75 16.62 -1.93 -2.54
CA SER A 75 17.93 -1.29 -2.42
C SER A 75 18.00 -0.15 -1.40
N ASP A 76 16.86 0.46 -1.10
CA ASP A 76 16.76 1.58 -0.16
C ASP A 76 16.46 1.11 1.26
N ILE A 77 16.28 -0.20 1.46
CA ILE A 77 16.06 -0.82 2.77
C ILE A 77 17.41 -1.29 3.31
N GLY A 78 17.87 -0.67 4.39
CA GLY A 78 19.07 -1.10 5.10
C GLY A 78 18.79 -2.09 6.22
N ALA A 79 17.65 -1.93 6.88
CA ALA A 79 17.28 -2.74 8.03
C ALA A 79 15.77 -2.84 8.22
N ILE A 80 15.33 -3.93 8.85
CA ILE A 80 13.95 -4.15 9.27
C ILE A 80 13.93 -4.47 10.75
N ALA A 81 13.08 -3.79 11.51
CA ALA A 81 12.80 -4.14 12.89
C ALA A 81 11.43 -4.81 13.01
N VAL A 82 11.35 -5.94 13.72
CA VAL A 82 10.10 -6.65 13.98
C VAL A 82 9.76 -6.52 15.47
N HIS A 83 8.51 -6.20 15.76
CA HIS A 83 8.00 -6.11 17.13
C HIS A 83 6.51 -6.48 17.17
N ASN A 84 6.20 -7.60 17.81
CA ASN A 84 4.86 -8.18 17.84
C ASN A 84 4.28 -8.30 16.41
N ASN A 85 3.07 -7.78 16.20
CA ASN A 85 2.37 -7.82 14.93
C ASN A 85 2.72 -6.64 13.99
N GLN A 86 3.92 -6.08 14.16
CA GLN A 86 4.38 -4.92 13.41
C GLN A 86 5.81 -5.10 12.91
N PHE A 87 6.11 -4.54 11.74
CA PHE A 87 7.49 -4.40 11.26
C PHE A 87 7.76 -2.96 10.80
N THR A 88 9.02 -2.55 10.88
CA THR A 88 9.48 -1.20 10.53
C THR A 88 10.62 -1.28 9.53
N ILE A 89 10.49 -0.59 8.39
CA ILE A 89 11.52 -0.51 7.35
C ILE A 89 12.38 0.74 7.55
N MET A 90 13.69 0.57 7.58
CA MET A 90 14.71 1.62 7.75
C MET A 90 15.71 1.62 6.59
N ASP A 91 16.27 2.78 6.29
CA ASP A 91 17.34 2.91 5.29
C ASP A 91 18.71 2.43 5.80
N PRO A 92 19.76 2.35 4.96
CA PRO A 92 21.11 1.94 5.38
C PRO A 92 21.75 2.82 6.45
N SER A 93 21.32 4.07 6.59
CA SER A 93 21.75 4.98 7.65
C SER A 93 20.95 4.83 8.95
N GLN A 94 20.05 3.82 9.01
CA GLN A 94 19.07 3.60 10.07
C GLN A 94 18.13 4.80 10.27
N LYS A 95 17.93 5.60 9.22
CA LYS A 95 16.99 6.73 9.17
C LYS A 95 15.75 6.34 8.38
N ALA A 96 14.78 7.25 8.35
CA ALA A 96 13.51 7.05 7.68
C ALA A 96 13.69 6.60 6.21
N SER A 97 13.11 5.45 5.85
CA SER A 97 13.05 4.99 4.46
C SER A 97 12.14 5.87 3.60
N LYS A 98 12.44 5.97 2.30
CA LYS A 98 11.61 6.69 1.32
C LYS A 98 10.61 5.73 0.72
N GLY A 99 9.32 5.99 0.91
CA GLY A 99 8.24 5.26 0.26
C GLY A 99 7.58 6.10 -0.81
N GLU A 100 7.20 5.47 -1.93
CA GLU A 100 6.42 6.07 -3.00
C GLU A 100 4.95 5.67 -2.87
N TYR A 101 4.07 6.65 -2.92
CA TYR A 101 2.63 6.44 -2.87
C TYR A 101 2.04 6.41 -4.27
N LEU A 102 1.52 5.26 -4.69
CA LEU A 102 0.88 5.06 -5.98
C LEU A 102 -0.64 5.08 -5.80
N SER A 103 -1.34 5.94 -6.54
CA SER A 103 -2.78 6.13 -6.41
C SER A 103 -3.47 6.35 -7.75
N PRO A 104 -4.77 6.01 -7.88
CA PRO A 104 -5.52 6.23 -9.10
C PRO A 104 -5.76 7.73 -9.40
N SER A 105 -5.78 8.58 -8.37
CA SER A 105 -6.21 9.99 -8.50
C SER A 105 -5.08 11.01 -8.55
N LYS A 106 -3.81 10.61 -8.33
CA LYS A 106 -2.66 11.54 -8.26
C LYS A 106 -1.36 10.90 -8.74
N LYS A 107 -0.45 11.77 -9.23
CA LYS A 107 0.96 11.44 -9.52
C LYS A 107 1.63 10.83 -8.28
N PRO A 108 2.65 9.98 -8.47
CA PRO A 108 3.36 9.40 -7.34
C PRO A 108 3.90 10.47 -6.41
N LEU A 109 3.62 10.34 -5.13
CA LEU A 109 4.11 11.25 -4.10
C LEU A 109 5.19 10.52 -3.29
N LYS A 110 6.36 11.14 -3.20
CA LYS A 110 7.46 10.65 -2.36
C LYS A 110 7.24 11.14 -0.94
N GLU A 111 7.02 10.24 0.00
CA GLU A 111 6.93 10.54 1.42
C GLU A 111 8.23 10.16 2.14
N LYS A 112 8.70 11.06 3.00
CA LYS A 112 9.72 10.74 4.01
C LYS A 112 9.00 10.35 5.28
N SER A 113 8.97 9.07 5.65
CA SER A 113 8.53 8.68 6.98
C SER A 113 9.01 7.28 7.34
N TYR A 114 9.46 7.11 8.58
CA TYR A 114 9.46 5.79 9.22
C TYR A 114 8.06 5.21 9.05
N LYS A 115 7.95 4.00 8.51
CA LYS A 115 6.66 3.33 8.46
C LYS A 115 6.79 2.02 9.20
N THR A 116 6.26 2.03 10.41
CA THR A 116 5.83 0.83 11.07
C THR A 116 4.53 0.40 10.39
N PHE A 117 4.46 -0.87 10.01
CA PHE A 117 3.32 -1.47 9.36
C PHE A 117 2.73 -2.49 10.30
N ASP A 118 1.42 -2.39 10.52
CA ASP A 118 0.65 -3.48 11.07
C ASP A 118 0.46 -4.57 10.02
N VAL A 119 0.79 -5.82 10.36
CA VAL A 119 0.37 -6.97 9.56
C VAL A 119 -1.08 -7.33 9.90
N GLN A 120 -1.81 -7.96 8.98
CA GLN A 120 -3.20 -8.32 9.26
C GLN A 120 -3.31 -9.43 10.31
N ARG A 121 -4.50 -9.60 10.87
CA ARG A 121 -4.80 -10.76 11.72
C ARG A 121 -4.54 -12.05 10.94
N GLY A 122 -3.71 -12.94 11.52
CA GLY A 122 -3.30 -14.19 10.89
C GLY A 122 -2.07 -14.09 9.99
N GLN A 123 -1.45 -12.91 9.89
CA GLN A 123 -0.14 -12.72 9.26
C GLN A 123 0.92 -12.50 10.34
N SER A 124 2.13 -12.99 10.11
CA SER A 124 3.29 -12.74 10.98
C SER A 124 4.14 -11.62 10.41
N ALA A 125 4.57 -10.69 11.28
CA ALA A 125 5.49 -9.63 10.91
C ALA A 125 6.89 -10.17 10.62
N GLU A 126 7.26 -11.29 11.27
CA GLU A 126 8.46 -12.07 10.98
C GLU A 126 8.42 -12.64 9.56
N GLU A 127 7.30 -13.26 9.14
CA GLU A 127 7.18 -13.81 7.77
C GLU A 127 7.28 -12.72 6.69
N VAL A 128 6.75 -11.52 6.96
CA VAL A 128 6.92 -10.37 6.05
C VAL A 128 8.36 -9.87 6.04
N ALA A 129 9.03 -9.81 7.19
CA ALA A 129 10.43 -9.44 7.26
C ALA A 129 11.32 -10.44 6.52
N ASP A 130 11.07 -11.74 6.68
CA ASP A 130 11.76 -12.82 5.98
C ASP A 130 11.54 -12.74 4.48
N LEU A 131 10.32 -12.42 4.03
CA LEU A 131 10.03 -12.16 2.61
C LEU A 131 10.94 -11.06 2.05
N ILE A 132 11.13 -9.95 2.77
CA ILE A 132 11.96 -8.84 2.33
C ILE A 132 13.44 -9.23 2.34
N ILE A 133 13.93 -9.84 3.43
CA ILE A 133 15.34 -10.25 3.58
C ILE A 133 15.74 -11.26 2.52
N ARG A 134 14.89 -12.26 2.23
CA ARG A 134 15.15 -13.25 1.17
C ARG A 134 15.29 -12.62 -0.21
N ASN A 135 14.62 -11.49 -0.46
CA ASN A 135 14.70 -10.78 -1.74
C ASN A 135 15.72 -9.65 -1.75
N ALA A 136 16.30 -9.32 -0.59
CA ALA A 136 17.24 -8.23 -0.41
C ALA A 136 18.30 -8.62 0.63
N GLU A 137 19.29 -9.41 0.21
CA GLU A 137 20.31 -10.02 1.09
C GLU A 137 21.11 -9.00 1.93
N HIS A 138 21.13 -7.73 1.51
CA HIS A 138 21.81 -6.64 2.23
C HIS A 138 21.01 -6.11 3.44
N VAL A 139 19.72 -6.46 3.55
CA VAL A 139 18.83 -6.01 4.61
C VAL A 139 19.14 -6.75 5.91
N LYS A 140 19.36 -6.00 6.99
CA LYS A 140 19.60 -6.58 8.32
C LYS A 140 18.32 -6.64 9.15
N LEU A 141 18.06 -7.79 9.78
CA LEU A 141 17.01 -7.89 10.80
C LEU A 141 17.48 -7.31 12.13
N ILE A 142 16.69 -6.42 12.72
CA ILE A 142 16.89 -5.83 14.04
C ILE A 142 15.75 -6.32 14.94
N GLN A 143 15.94 -7.48 15.59
CA GLN A 143 15.00 -7.93 16.62
C GLN A 143 15.25 -7.17 17.92
N LYS A 144 14.25 -6.45 18.43
CA LYS A 144 14.25 -6.00 19.83
C LYS A 144 13.92 -7.21 20.71
N GLY A 145 14.93 -8.04 20.98
CA GLY A 145 14.71 -9.29 21.70
C GLY A 145 15.89 -10.23 21.92
N LYS A 146 17.14 -9.76 21.83
CA LYS A 146 18.34 -10.25 22.56
C LYS A 146 19.57 -9.67 21.86
N VAL A 147 20.18 -8.67 22.50
CA VAL A 147 21.63 -8.55 22.44
C VAL A 147 22.14 -9.68 23.33
N GLN A 148 22.68 -10.73 22.73
CA GLN A 148 23.63 -11.62 23.39
C GLN A 148 24.92 -11.57 22.57
#